data_AF-A0A958G2J7-F1
#
_entry.id   AF-A0A958G2J7-F1
#
_cell.length_a   1.000
_cell.length_b   1.000
_cell.length_c   1.000
_cell.angle_alpha   90.00
_cell.angle_beta   90.00
_cell.angle_gamma   90.00
#
_symmetry.space_group_name_H-M   'P 1'
#
loop_
_entity.id
_entity.type
_entity.pdbx_description
1 polymer ?
#
loop_
_entity_poly.entity_id
_entity_poly.type
_entity_poly.pdbx_seq_one_letter_code
_entity_poly.pdbx_strand_id
1 'polypeptide(L)'
;MQQDCSDEQVIELTRELPELAAVYFDGERVRLEGSYSDQLSAYRAKKVWLETLSLYFLLEEEQDVEVQVDSRLSESRYLLSCDFLSACARYAFWRITNHQTPEVQYLIETAHIPQSESRRDDFLLASDLKPIGQKNPSILGGGLRSNAQFALSRLYRRVMRRIYRSKNAR
;
A
#
# COMPACT_ATOMS: atom_id res chain seq x y z
N MET A 1 58.10 24.27 -9.98
CA MET A 1 56.97 23.58 -10.63
C MET A 1 55.95 23.29 -9.53
N GLN A 2 55.10 24.27 -9.22
CA GLN A 2 53.74 24.40 -9.78
C GLN A 2 52.90 23.14 -9.53
N GLN A 3 52.34 23.11 -8.31
CA GLN A 3 50.91 22.94 -8.00
C GLN A 3 50.03 22.58 -9.20
N ASP A 4 49.31 21.46 -9.11
CA ASP A 4 47.97 21.37 -9.67
C ASP A 4 47.04 20.70 -8.65
N CYS A 5 46.04 21.51 -8.31
CA CYS A 5 44.94 21.28 -7.41
C CYS A 5 43.98 20.30 -8.11
N SER A 6 43.82 19.09 -7.57
CA SER A 6 42.72 18.22 -7.99
C SER A 6 41.44 18.73 -7.35
N ASP A 7 40.68 19.51 -8.11
CA ASP A 7 39.35 19.98 -7.77
C ASP A 7 38.43 18.78 -7.49
N GLU A 8 38.04 18.64 -6.22
CA GLU A 8 36.91 17.81 -5.82
C GLU A 8 35.65 18.42 -6.42
N GLN A 9 35.16 17.84 -7.51
CA GLN A 9 33.82 18.12 -8.03
C GLN A 9 32.80 17.61 -7.01
N VAL A 10 32.47 18.47 -6.03
CA VAL A 10 31.28 18.37 -5.21
C VAL A 10 30.10 18.54 -6.16
N ILE A 11 29.52 17.42 -6.59
CA ILE A 11 28.31 17.42 -7.41
C ILE A 11 27.17 17.93 -6.52
N GLU A 12 26.76 19.18 -6.73
CA GLU A 12 25.52 19.76 -6.21
C GLU A 12 24.31 19.01 -6.80
N LEU A 13 24.01 17.85 -6.23
CA LEU A 13 22.84 17.01 -6.51
C LEU A 13 21.71 17.33 -5.51
N THR A 14 21.53 18.61 -5.17
CA THR A 14 20.34 19.14 -4.47
C THR A 14 19.40 19.80 -5.47
N ARG A 15 19.19 19.17 -6.63
CA ARG A 15 17.95 19.41 -7.37
C ARG A 15 16.86 18.76 -6.56
N GLU A 16 16.02 19.58 -5.93
CA GLU A 16 14.76 19.19 -5.30
C GLU A 16 14.01 18.28 -6.27
N LEU A 17 14.18 16.97 -6.11
CA LEU A 17 13.36 16.00 -6.82
C LEU A 17 11.93 16.32 -6.39
N PRO A 18 11.02 16.64 -7.33
CA PRO A 18 9.63 16.86 -6.96
C PRO A 18 9.21 15.64 -6.17
N GLU A 19 8.86 15.82 -4.89
CA GLU A 19 8.55 14.73 -3.97
C GLU A 19 7.53 13.82 -4.65
N LEU A 20 8.05 12.73 -5.23
CA LEU A 20 7.28 11.71 -5.90
C LEU A 20 6.33 11.17 -4.86
N ALA A 21 5.08 10.93 -5.28
CA ALA A 21 3.97 10.60 -4.41
C ALA A 21 4.40 9.84 -3.14
N ALA A 22 4.38 10.56 -2.01
CA ALA A 22 4.94 10.07 -0.76
C ALA A 22 3.82 9.60 0.15
N VAL A 23 4.00 8.42 0.73
CA VAL A 23 3.11 7.86 1.74
C VAL A 23 3.82 7.88 3.09
N TYR A 24 3.14 8.37 4.11
CA TYR A 24 3.66 8.57 5.46
C TYR A 24 2.73 7.95 6.51
N PHE A 25 3.31 7.33 7.53
CA PHE A 25 2.60 6.73 8.64
C PHE A 25 2.82 7.58 9.91
N ASP A 26 1.79 8.30 10.35
CA ASP A 26 1.80 9.06 11.59
C ASP A 26 1.41 8.15 12.76
N GLY A 27 2.42 7.73 13.54
CA GLY A 27 2.23 6.88 14.71
C GLY A 27 1.57 7.57 15.90
N GLU A 28 1.65 8.89 16.00
CA GLU A 28 1.06 9.63 17.13
C GLU A 28 -0.44 9.77 16.95
N ARG A 29 -0.88 10.09 15.73
CA ARG A 29 -2.29 10.23 15.38
C ARG A 29 -2.94 8.93 14.92
N VAL A 30 -2.13 7.89 14.70
CA VAL A 30 -2.56 6.62 14.09
C VAL A 30 -3.26 6.89 12.75
N ARG A 31 -2.56 7.65 11.91
CA ARG A 31 -3.06 8.13 10.62
C ARG A 31 -2.09 7.74 9.51
N LEU A 32 -2.64 7.36 8.36
CA LEU A 32 -1.91 7.13 7.14
C LEU A 32 -2.17 8.29 6.18
N GLU A 33 -1.11 8.94 5.70
CA GLU A 33 -1.19 10.09 4.80
C GLU A 33 -0.47 9.80 3.49
N GLY A 34 -1.00 10.32 2.38
CA GLY A 34 -0.44 10.16 1.04
C GLY A 34 -0.55 11.46 0.26
N SER A 35 0.55 11.94 -0.29
CA SER A 35 0.59 13.16 -1.12
C SER A 35 0.69 12.79 -2.59
N TYR A 36 -0.17 13.35 -3.45
CA TYR A 36 -0.23 13.06 -4.87
C TYR A 36 -0.25 14.34 -5.72
N SER A 37 0.38 14.30 -6.90
CA SER A 37 0.40 15.40 -7.87
C SER A 37 -0.91 15.59 -8.63
N ASP A 38 -1.73 14.53 -8.71
CA ASP A 38 -2.97 14.55 -9.47
C ASP A 38 -4.12 13.86 -8.73
N GLN A 39 -5.34 14.36 -9.00
CA GLN A 39 -6.55 13.89 -8.33
C GLN A 39 -6.79 12.41 -8.61
N LEU A 40 -6.55 11.96 -9.84
CA LEU A 40 -6.88 10.61 -10.26
C LEU A 40 -6.04 9.57 -9.50
N SER A 41 -4.74 9.85 -9.32
CA SER A 41 -3.83 9.05 -8.49
C SER A 41 -4.28 8.98 -7.03
N ALA A 42 -4.71 10.09 -6.44
CA ALA A 42 -5.22 10.11 -5.06
C ALA A 42 -6.48 9.24 -4.90
N TYR A 43 -7.46 9.34 -5.82
CA TYR A 43 -8.67 8.51 -5.76
C TYR A 43 -8.41 7.03 -6.08
N ARG A 44 -7.44 6.72 -6.94
CA ARG A 44 -6.98 5.34 -7.16
C ARG A 44 -6.35 4.77 -5.90
N ALA A 45 -5.45 5.54 -5.28
CA ALA A 45 -4.83 5.14 -4.04
C ALA A 45 -5.86 4.93 -2.93
N LYS A 46 -6.83 5.85 -2.76
CA LYS A 46 -7.97 5.69 -1.83
C LYS A 46 -8.65 4.34 -2.00
N LYS A 47 -9.03 4.00 -3.23
CA LYS A 47 -9.71 2.73 -3.52
C LYS A 47 -8.85 1.53 -3.13
N VAL A 48 -7.57 1.54 -3.51
CA VAL A 48 -6.64 0.44 -3.22
C VAL A 48 -6.36 0.32 -1.72
N TRP A 49 -6.24 1.43 -0.99
CA TRP A 49 -6.08 1.43 0.47
C TRP A 49 -7.27 0.76 1.15
N LEU A 50 -8.49 1.16 0.80
CA LEU A 50 -9.71 0.56 1.35
C LEU A 50 -9.81 -0.93 1.02
N GLU A 51 -9.56 -1.32 -0.23
CA GLU A 51 -9.57 -2.72 -0.66
C GLU A 51 -8.51 -3.54 0.09
N THR A 52 -7.31 -3.01 0.25
CA THR A 52 -6.20 -3.69 0.93
C THR A 52 -6.51 -3.84 2.43
N LEU A 53 -6.94 -2.78 3.10
CA LEU A 53 -7.29 -2.80 4.52
C LEU A 53 -8.46 -3.74 4.81
N SER A 54 -9.49 -3.73 3.95
CA SER A 54 -10.62 -4.65 4.06
C SER A 54 -10.22 -6.11 3.81
N LEU A 55 -9.36 -6.37 2.83
CA LEU A 55 -8.95 -7.73 2.47
C LEU A 55 -8.04 -8.38 3.52
N TYR A 56 -7.04 -7.64 4.02
CA TYR A 56 -6.00 -8.20 4.90
C TYR A 56 -6.35 -8.12 6.38
N PHE A 57 -7.11 -7.09 6.79
CA PHE A 57 -7.41 -6.83 8.20
C PHE A 57 -8.91 -6.84 8.52
N LEU A 58 -9.78 -7.04 7.53
CA LEU A 58 -11.25 -7.07 7.69
C LEU A 58 -11.82 -5.76 8.25
N LEU A 59 -11.19 -4.63 7.92
CA LEU A 59 -11.65 -3.31 8.34
C LEU A 59 -12.81 -2.82 7.45
N GLU A 60 -13.79 -2.17 8.05
CA GLU A 60 -14.91 -1.53 7.37
C GLU A 60 -14.73 0.01 7.29
N GLU A 61 -15.03 0.59 6.12
CA GLU A 61 -15.06 2.04 5.93
C GLU A 61 -16.15 2.67 6.81
N GLU A 62 -15.92 3.88 7.32
CA GLU A 62 -16.76 4.65 8.26
C GLU A 62 -16.81 4.10 9.70
N GLN A 63 -16.66 2.79 9.90
CA GLN A 63 -16.65 2.18 11.23
C GLN A 63 -15.24 2.03 11.81
N ASP A 64 -14.35 1.40 11.06
CA ASP A 64 -12.98 1.10 11.50
C ASP A 64 -11.98 2.12 10.98
N VAL A 65 -12.21 2.59 9.75
CA VAL A 65 -11.33 3.53 9.05
C VAL A 65 -12.12 4.63 8.37
N GLU A 66 -11.61 5.85 8.42
CA GLU A 66 -12.17 6.99 7.71
C GLU A 66 -11.15 7.52 6.69
N VAL A 67 -11.52 7.55 5.41
CA VAL A 67 -10.59 7.92 4.33
C VAL A 67 -11.09 9.15 3.58
N GLN A 68 -10.30 10.21 3.58
CA GLN A 68 -10.63 11.51 3.00
C GLN A 68 -9.58 11.93 1.96
N VAL A 69 -10.01 12.66 0.93
CA VAL A 69 -9.13 13.24 -0.10
C VAL A 69 -9.35 14.74 -0.11
N ASP A 70 -8.33 15.49 0.29
CA ASP A 70 -8.33 16.94 0.34
C ASP A 70 -7.52 17.51 -0.83
N SER A 71 -8.11 18.44 -1.57
CA SER A 71 -7.38 19.20 -2.60
C SER A 71 -6.73 20.43 -1.98
N ARG A 72 -5.41 20.40 -1.82
CA ARG A 72 -4.62 21.56 -1.39
C ARG A 72 -4.18 22.37 -2.60
N LEU A 73 -5.09 23.26 -3.04
CA LEU A 73 -4.87 24.11 -4.22
C LEU A 73 -3.63 25.00 -4.10
N SER A 74 -3.28 25.44 -2.88
CA SER A 74 -2.07 26.24 -2.61
C SER A 74 -0.77 25.52 -2.94
N GLU A 75 -0.76 24.20 -2.80
CA GLU A 75 0.42 23.35 -3.00
C GLU A 75 0.38 22.60 -4.34
N SER A 76 -0.71 22.75 -5.11
CA SER A 76 -0.98 21.97 -6.33
C SER A 76 -0.88 20.45 -6.09
N ARG A 77 -1.34 20.01 -4.91
CA ARG A 77 -1.26 18.62 -4.44
C ARG A 77 -2.60 18.15 -3.88
N TYR A 78 -2.79 16.84 -3.90
CA TYR A 78 -3.94 16.15 -3.31
C TYR A 78 -3.45 15.32 -2.14
N LEU A 79 -4.01 15.57 -0.96
CA LEU A 79 -3.69 14.84 0.25
C LEU A 79 -4.77 13.77 0.47
N LEU A 80 -4.33 12.52 0.58
CA LEU A 80 -5.15 11.39 1.00
C LEU A 80 -4.83 11.10 2.46
N SER A 81 -5.83 11.14 3.33
CA SER A 81 -5.69 10.79 4.75
C SER A 81 -6.59 9.62 5.10
N CYS A 82 -6.10 8.70 5.92
CA CYS A 82 -6.82 7.55 6.44
C CYS A 82 -6.63 7.48 7.95
N ASP A 83 -7.72 7.68 8.69
CA ASP A 83 -7.76 7.61 10.16
C ASP A 83 -8.19 6.22 10.62
N PHE A 84 -7.44 5.63 11.55
CA PHE A 84 -7.73 4.31 12.12
C PHE A 84 -8.47 4.46 13.46
N LEU A 85 -9.79 4.34 13.42
CA LEU A 85 -10.69 4.70 14.53
C LEU A 85 -10.86 3.59 15.55
N SER A 86 -11.04 2.35 15.09
CA SER A 86 -11.34 1.21 15.97
C SER A 86 -10.11 0.54 16.57
N ALA A 87 -10.28 -0.23 17.65
CA ALA A 87 -9.18 -1.02 18.22
C ALA A 87 -8.57 -2.01 17.21
N CYS A 88 -9.40 -2.61 16.36
CA CYS A 88 -8.96 -3.49 15.28
C CYS A 88 -8.13 -2.72 14.25
N ALA A 89 -8.59 -1.53 13.86
CA ALA A 89 -7.89 -0.66 12.92
C ALA A 89 -6.51 -0.22 13.47
N ARG A 90 -6.46 0.21 14.74
CA ARG A 90 -5.20 0.61 15.39
C ARG A 90 -4.21 -0.54 15.49
N TYR A 91 -4.68 -1.76 15.74
CA TYR A 91 -3.82 -2.96 15.70
C TYR A 91 -3.30 -3.26 14.29
N ALA A 92 -4.15 -3.13 13.26
CA ALA A 92 -3.71 -3.26 11.87
C ALA A 92 -2.63 -2.22 11.53
N PHE A 93 -2.82 -0.96 11.90
CA PHE A 93 -1.82 0.09 11.73
C PHE A 93 -0.49 -0.26 12.41
N TRP A 94 -0.53 -0.76 13.65
CA TRP A 94 0.66 -1.22 14.34
C TRP A 94 1.36 -2.36 13.58
N ARG A 95 0.61 -3.35 13.05
CA ARG A 95 1.18 -4.44 12.25
C ARG A 95 1.89 -3.95 10.99
N ILE A 96 1.30 -2.97 10.30
CA ILE A 96 1.89 -2.38 9.09
C ILE A 96 3.18 -1.65 9.46
N THR A 97 3.13 -0.75 10.45
CA THR A 97 4.28 0.09 10.85
C THR A 97 5.41 -0.68 11.53
N ASN A 98 5.14 -1.85 12.10
CA ASN A 98 6.15 -2.74 12.70
C ASN A 98 6.61 -3.85 11.72
N HIS A 99 6.40 -3.67 10.42
CA HIS A 99 6.84 -4.58 9.37
C HIS A 99 6.35 -6.03 9.54
N GLN A 100 5.19 -6.25 10.17
CA GLN A 100 4.62 -7.59 10.31
C GLN A 100 3.82 -8.02 9.07
N THR A 101 3.52 -7.08 8.18
CA THR A 101 2.82 -7.28 6.91
C THR A 101 3.45 -6.39 5.82
N PRO A 102 4.72 -6.65 5.44
CA PRO A 102 5.44 -5.82 4.47
C PRO A 102 4.76 -5.80 3.09
N GLU A 103 4.03 -6.86 2.73
CA GLU A 103 3.25 -6.91 1.51
C GLU A 103 2.12 -5.87 1.49
N VAL A 104 1.48 -5.63 2.63
CA VAL A 104 0.41 -4.63 2.75
C VAL A 104 1.00 -3.23 2.70
N GLN A 105 2.14 -3.02 3.37
CA GLN A 105 2.87 -1.76 3.32
C GLN A 105 3.21 -1.40 1.86
N TYR A 106 3.79 -2.33 1.10
CA TYR A 106 4.11 -2.12 -0.31
C TYR A 106 2.87 -1.81 -1.17
N LEU A 107 1.76 -2.54 -0.96
CA LEU A 107 0.52 -2.28 -1.69
C LEU A 107 -0.03 -0.87 -1.42
N ILE A 108 0.07 -0.41 -0.18
CA ILE A 108 -0.36 0.93 0.25
C ILE A 108 0.53 2.01 -0.35
N GLU A 109 1.86 1.85 -0.26
CA GLU A 109 2.84 2.83 -0.76
C GLU A 109 2.74 2.98 -2.29
N THR A 110 2.56 1.86 -2.99
CA THR A 110 2.46 1.87 -4.45
C THR A 110 1.05 2.16 -4.95
N ALA A 111 0.02 2.25 -4.09
CA ALA A 111 -1.41 2.24 -4.46
C ALA A 111 -1.86 3.14 -5.63
N HIS A 112 -1.14 4.23 -5.90
CA HIS A 112 -1.39 5.17 -6.98
C HIS A 112 -0.98 4.67 -8.38
N ILE A 113 0.02 3.78 -8.49
CA ILE A 113 0.51 3.31 -9.79
C ILE A 113 -0.52 2.33 -10.38
N PRO A 114 -0.93 2.49 -11.65
CA PRO A 114 -1.85 1.57 -12.31
C PRO A 114 -1.36 0.12 -12.23
N GLN A 115 -2.28 -0.82 -12.06
CA GLN A 115 -1.96 -2.25 -12.08
C GLN A 115 -1.66 -2.69 -13.52
N SER A 116 -0.40 -2.61 -13.95
CA SER A 116 0.13 -3.31 -15.12
C SER A 116 0.64 -4.70 -14.73
N GLU A 117 0.71 -5.63 -15.69
CA GLU A 117 1.25 -6.98 -15.44
C GLU A 117 2.68 -6.95 -14.86
N SER A 118 3.45 -5.90 -15.16
CA SER A 118 4.82 -5.68 -14.64
C SER A 118 4.93 -5.60 -13.12
N ARG A 119 3.86 -5.23 -12.39
CA ARG A 119 3.88 -5.18 -10.92
C ARG A 119 4.08 -6.54 -10.25
N ARG A 120 3.68 -7.62 -10.92
CA ARG A 120 3.92 -8.98 -10.41
C ARG A 120 5.42 -9.27 -10.35
N ASP A 121 6.17 -8.76 -11.32
CA ASP A 121 7.61 -8.96 -11.39
C ASP A 121 8.33 -8.11 -10.35
N ASP A 122 7.90 -6.86 -10.12
CA ASP A 122 8.46 -5.99 -9.06
C ASP A 122 8.33 -6.63 -7.67
N PHE A 123 7.17 -7.23 -7.36
CA PHE A 123 6.93 -7.95 -6.10
C PHE A 123 7.86 -9.16 -5.92
N LEU A 124 8.19 -9.86 -7.01
CA LEU A 124 9.09 -11.03 -6.98
C LEU A 124 10.57 -10.63 -6.89
N LEU A 125 10.91 -9.43 -7.34
CA LEU A 125 12.28 -8.92 -7.40
C LEU A 125 12.69 -8.13 -6.15
N ALA A 126 11.73 -7.60 -5.39
CA ALA A 126 11.96 -6.87 -4.14
C ALA A 126 12.76 -7.72 -3.13
N SER A 127 13.96 -7.25 -2.78
CA SER A 127 14.93 -8.00 -1.97
C SER A 127 14.51 -8.22 -0.52
N ASP A 128 13.72 -7.29 0.00
CA ASP A 128 13.12 -7.26 1.34
C ASP A 128 11.90 -8.17 1.48
N LEU A 129 11.22 -8.48 0.37
CA LEU A 129 10.10 -9.43 0.34
C LEU A 129 10.54 -10.89 0.16
N LYS A 130 11.84 -11.15 0.02
CA LYS A 130 12.36 -12.51 -0.09
C LYS A 130 12.17 -13.24 1.25
N PRO A 131 11.51 -14.41 1.28
CA PRO A 131 11.32 -15.15 2.52
C PRO A 131 12.67 -15.48 3.14
N ILE A 132 12.85 -15.14 4.43
CA ILE A 132 14.06 -15.32 5.24
C ILE A 132 14.55 -16.80 5.32
N GLY A 133 13.82 -17.75 4.72
CA GLY A 133 14.07 -19.19 4.80
C GLY A 133 14.56 -19.89 3.52
N GLN A 134 14.89 -19.22 2.41
CA GLN A 134 15.42 -19.91 1.22
C GLN A 134 16.94 -20.19 1.31
N LYS A 135 17.35 -21.00 2.29
CA LYS A 135 18.55 -21.84 2.15
C LYS A 135 18.09 -23.24 1.72
N ASN A 136 18.21 -23.49 0.41
CA ASN A 136 18.14 -24.78 -0.29
C ASN A 136 16.88 -25.65 -0.09
N PRO A 137 15.92 -25.67 -1.05
CA PRO A 137 14.95 -26.73 -1.15
C PRO A 137 15.51 -27.83 -2.05
N SER A 138 16.29 -28.74 -1.48
CA SER A 138 16.28 -30.11 -1.99
C SER A 138 15.31 -30.88 -1.10
N ILE A 139 14.28 -31.45 -1.73
CA ILE A 139 13.34 -32.45 -1.20
C ILE A 139 11.94 -31.91 -0.80
N LEU A 140 10.94 -32.57 -1.38
CA LEU A 140 9.48 -32.53 -1.18
C LEU A 140 8.68 -31.45 -1.93
N GLY A 141 8.24 -31.86 -3.13
CA GLY A 141 7.17 -31.22 -3.87
C GLY A 141 5.83 -31.26 -3.14
N GLY A 142 5.12 -30.14 -3.21
CA GLY A 142 3.77 -29.96 -2.69
C GLY A 142 3.27 -28.59 -3.13
N GLY A 143 2.36 -28.56 -4.09
CA GLY A 143 2.02 -27.38 -4.90
C GLY A 143 1.53 -26.14 -4.15
N LEU A 144 2.22 -25.02 -4.35
CA LEU A 144 1.77 -23.66 -4.06
C LEU A 144 0.95 -23.09 -5.22
N ARG A 145 -0.17 -23.74 -5.59
CA ARG A 145 -1.07 -23.25 -6.66
C ARG A 145 -2.50 -22.90 -6.22
N SER A 146 -2.86 -23.00 -4.94
CA SER A 146 -4.28 -22.97 -4.52
C SER A 146 -4.75 -21.73 -3.74
N ASN A 147 -3.90 -20.92 -3.11
CA ASN A 147 -4.41 -19.93 -2.14
C ASN A 147 -5.13 -18.72 -2.77
N ALA A 148 -4.72 -18.25 -3.95
CA ALA A 148 -5.38 -17.13 -4.63
C ALA A 148 -6.78 -17.49 -5.19
N GLN A 149 -6.95 -18.71 -5.71
CA GLN A 149 -8.23 -19.18 -6.23
C GLN A 149 -9.24 -19.48 -5.11
N PHE A 150 -8.77 -19.90 -3.93
CA PHE A 150 -9.64 -20.11 -2.78
C PHE A 150 -10.19 -18.80 -2.18
N ALA A 151 -9.42 -17.71 -2.21
CA ALA A 151 -9.87 -16.40 -1.74
C ALA A 151 -10.99 -15.83 -2.64
N LEU A 152 -10.83 -15.91 -3.96
CA LEU A 152 -11.81 -15.37 -4.93
C LEU A 152 -13.16 -16.12 -4.90
N SER A 153 -13.14 -17.45 -4.75
CA SER A 153 -14.37 -18.25 -4.68
C SER A 153 -15.18 -18.05 -3.37
N ARG A 154 -14.51 -17.59 -2.29
CA ARG A 154 -15.17 -17.18 -1.04
C ARG A 154 -15.77 -15.77 -1.15
N LEU A 155 -15.09 -14.85 -1.84
CA LEU A 155 -15.56 -13.49 -2.08
C LEU A 155 -16.82 -13.49 -2.95
N TYR A 156 -16.82 -14.25 -4.06
CA TYR A 156 -17.98 -14.41 -4.93
C TYR A 156 -19.20 -14.95 -4.18
N ARG A 157 -19.00 -15.96 -3.30
CA ARG A 157 -20.09 -16.51 -2.47
C ARG A 157 -20.63 -15.52 -1.44
N ARG A 158 -19.82 -14.61 -0.89
CA ARG A 158 -20.29 -13.60 0.08
C ARG A 158 -20.98 -12.41 -0.59
N VAL A 159 -20.46 -11.92 -1.71
CA VAL A 159 -21.10 -10.85 -2.50
C VAL A 159 -22.46 -11.31 -3.02
N MET A 160 -22.54 -12.52 -3.57
CA MET A 160 -23.81 -13.07 -4.05
C MET A 160 -24.84 -13.27 -2.93
N ARG A 161 -24.43 -13.65 -1.72
CA ARG A 161 -25.34 -13.71 -0.55
C ARG A 161 -25.85 -12.34 -0.11
N ARG A 162 -25.03 -11.29 -0.21
CA ARG A 162 -25.42 -9.91 0.15
C ARG A 162 -26.43 -9.35 -0.86
N ILE A 163 -26.22 -9.61 -2.15
CA ILE A 163 -27.16 -9.24 -3.23
C ILE A 163 -28.49 -9.98 -3.10
N TYR A 164 -28.46 -11.28 -2.78
CA TYR A 164 -29.67 -12.08 -2.64
C TYR A 164 -30.52 -11.68 -1.41
N ARG A 165 -29.87 -11.34 -0.28
CA ARG A 165 -30.58 -10.82 0.91
C ARG A 165 -31.20 -9.45 0.68
N SER A 166 -30.57 -8.59 -0.11
CA SER A 166 -31.12 -7.28 -0.48
C SER A 166 -32.37 -7.34 -1.35
N LYS A 167 -32.58 -8.44 -2.10
CA LYS A 167 -33.76 -8.61 -2.97
C LYS A 167 -34.96 -9.25 -2.26
N ASN A 168 -34.74 -9.98 -1.17
CA ASN A 168 -35.80 -10.65 -0.39
C ASN A 168 -36.26 -9.87 0.85
N ALA A 169 -35.79 -8.64 1.04
CA ALA A 169 -36.18 -7.76 2.15
C ALA A 169 -37.23 -6.70 1.74
N ARG A 170 -37.98 -6.95 0.65
CA ARG A 170 -39.16 -6.18 0.24
C ARG A 170 -40.38 -7.08 0.26
#